data_AF-B9V8Q8-F1
#
_entry.id   AF-B9V8Q8-F1
#
_cell.length_a   1.000
_cell.length_b   1.000
_cell.length_c   1.000
_cell.angle_alpha   90.00
_cell.angle_beta   90.00
_cell.angle_gamma   90.00
#
_symmetry.space_group_name_H-M   'P 1'
#
loop_
_entity.id
_entity.type
_entity.pdbx_description
1 polymer ?
#
loop_
_entity_poly.entity_id
_entity_poly.type
_entity_poly.pdbx_seq_one_letter_code
_entity_poly.pdbx_strand_id
1 'polypeptide(L)'
;TTDAALMYDAVYMVAVATQRASQMTVSSLQCHRHKPWRFGPRFMSLIKEARWDGLTGRITFNRTDGLRRDFDLDIISLKEDGMEKVGVWNSNTGLNMTDNLKDKSTNITDSLANRTLIVTTILEDPYVTYRKSDKPLYGNDRFEGYCLDLLKELSNILGFTYEVRLVVDGKYGAQNDKGE
;
A
#
# COMPACT_ATOMS: atom_id res chain seq x y z
N THR A 1 3.67 17.87 7.54
CA THR A 1 4.67 16.85 7.14
C THR A 1 5.03 16.00 8.33
N THR A 2 5.60 14.81 8.11
CA THR A 2 6.00 13.85 9.16
C THR A 2 6.89 14.48 10.24
N ASP A 3 7.83 15.32 9.84
CA ASP A 3 8.80 15.94 10.76
C ASP A 3 8.13 16.87 11.78
N ALA A 4 7.08 17.58 11.37
CA ALA A 4 6.32 18.43 12.28
C ALA A 4 5.56 17.60 13.34
N ALA A 5 5.01 16.45 12.92
CA ALA A 5 4.35 15.52 13.84
C ALA A 5 5.35 14.90 14.82
N LEU A 6 6.55 14.52 14.34
CA LEU A 6 7.63 14.03 15.19
C LEU A 6 8.11 15.08 16.19
N MET A 7 8.23 16.35 15.77
CA MET A 7 8.61 17.45 16.66
C MET A 7 7.56 17.69 17.74
N TYR A 8 6.28 17.68 17.37
CA TYR A 8 5.17 17.77 18.31
C TYR A 8 5.25 16.64 19.35
N ASP A 9 5.35 15.40 18.89
CA ASP A 9 5.45 14.23 19.76
C ASP A 9 6.69 14.29 20.67
N ALA A 10 7.83 14.75 20.16
CA ALA A 10 9.06 14.89 20.94
C ALA A 10 8.91 15.87 22.12
N VAL A 11 8.27 17.02 21.90
CA VAL A 11 8.01 17.99 22.97
C VAL A 11 7.14 17.38 24.06
N TYR A 12 6.09 16.65 23.69
CA TYR A 12 5.21 15.98 24.64
C TYR A 12 5.90 14.86 25.40
N MET A 13 6.77 14.08 24.76
CA MET A 13 7.57 13.06 25.45
C MET A 13 8.45 13.66 26.56
N VAL A 14 9.10 14.79 26.28
CA VAL A 14 9.89 15.52 27.29
C VAL A 14 9.00 16.12 28.38
N ALA A 15 7.84 16.67 28.01
CA ALA A 15 6.88 17.23 28.96
C ALA A 15 6.36 16.16 29.94
N VAL A 16 5.99 14.98 29.45
CA VAL A 16 5.54 13.83 30.26
C VAL A 16 6.64 13.38 31.22
N ALA A 17 7.89 13.27 30.75
CA ALA A 17 9.03 12.92 31.61
C ALA A 17 9.28 14.00 32.69
N THR A 18 9.13 15.28 32.33
CA THR A 18 9.29 16.42 33.24
C THR A 18 8.20 16.48 34.30
N GLN A 19 6.95 16.17 33.93
CA GLN A 19 5.85 16.13 34.89
C GLN A 19 6.03 15.03 35.94
N ARG A 20 6.64 13.90 35.56
CA ARG A 20 6.95 12.78 36.47
C ARG A 20 8.21 12.99 37.29
N ALA A 21 9.04 13.97 36.92
CA ALA A 21 10.25 14.28 37.65
C ALA A 21 9.91 14.96 38.99
N SER A 22 10.51 14.47 40.08
CA SER A 22 10.58 15.25 41.33
C SER A 22 11.40 16.53 41.10
N GLN A 23 11.34 17.50 42.01
CA GLN A 23 12.10 18.74 41.91
C GLN A 23 13.58 18.50 41.55
N MET A 24 14.00 19.03 40.41
CA MET A 24 15.37 18.95 39.86
C MET A 24 15.95 20.36 39.77
N THR A 25 17.24 20.50 40.02
CA THR A 25 17.91 21.79 39.84
C THR A 25 18.45 21.92 38.43
N VAL A 26 18.19 23.06 37.79
CA VAL A 26 18.83 23.45 36.53
C VAL A 26 20.22 23.98 36.86
N SER A 27 21.24 23.57 36.11
CA SER A 27 22.62 23.99 36.34
C SER A 27 23.29 24.32 35.01
N SER A 28 23.90 25.50 34.92
CA SER A 28 24.78 25.83 33.80
C SER A 28 26.11 25.07 33.96
N LEU A 29 26.56 24.41 32.90
CA LEU A 29 27.75 23.58 32.89
C LEU A 29 28.81 24.16 31.96
N GLN A 30 30.08 23.84 32.22
CA GLN A 30 31.20 24.24 31.39
C GLN A 30 31.84 23.01 30.73
N CYS A 31 31.98 23.04 29.40
CA CYS A 31 32.52 21.92 28.62
C CYS A 31 33.92 21.50 29.08
N HIS A 32 34.80 22.46 29.41
CA HIS A 32 36.18 22.20 29.86
C HIS A 32 36.28 21.57 31.26
N ARG A 33 35.20 21.54 32.05
CA ARG A 33 35.20 20.95 33.41
C ARG A 33 34.75 19.49 33.43
N HIS A 34 34.24 18.96 32.30
CA HIS A 34 33.74 17.58 32.19
C HIS A 34 32.80 17.14 33.34
N LYS A 35 32.06 18.07 33.95
CA LYS A 35 31.11 17.78 35.02
C LYS A 35 29.72 17.55 34.43
N PRO A 36 29.16 16.32 34.49
CA PRO A 36 27.82 16.05 34.01
C PRO A 36 26.75 16.61 34.95
N TRP A 37 25.54 16.78 34.44
CA TRP A 37 24.39 17.15 35.28
C TRP A 37 23.98 15.98 36.18
N ARG A 38 23.95 16.23 37.50
CA ARG A 38 23.67 15.20 38.53
C ARG A 38 22.38 14.41 38.27
N PHE A 39 21.33 15.07 37.79
CA PHE A 39 20.03 14.44 37.56
C PHE A 39 19.88 13.82 36.17
N GLY A 40 20.87 13.99 35.28
CA GLY A 40 20.83 13.51 33.90
C GLY A 40 20.46 12.03 33.75
N PRO A 41 21.17 11.10 34.43
CA PRO A 41 20.85 9.67 34.35
C PRO A 41 19.42 9.33 34.81
N ARG A 42 18.95 9.99 35.89
CA ARG A 42 17.59 9.78 36.42
C ARG A 42 16.53 10.32 35.46
N PHE A 43 16.74 11.53 34.93
CA PHE A 43 15.83 12.12 33.96
C PHE A 43 15.78 11.33 32.65
N MET A 44 16.93 10.82 32.20
CA MET A 44 16.99 9.93 31.04
C MET A 44 16.18 8.64 31.26
N SER A 45 16.22 8.06 32.48
CA SER A 45 15.36 6.92 32.83
C SER A 45 13.87 7.27 32.74
N LEU A 46 13.47 8.48 33.17
CA LEU A 46 12.08 8.93 33.06
C LEU A 46 11.64 9.11 31.60
N ILE A 47 12.53 9.59 30.72
CA ILE A 47 12.26 9.66 29.28
C ILE A 47 12.07 8.25 28.70
N LYS A 48 12.95 7.30 29.04
CA LYS A 48 12.83 5.91 28.58
C LYS A 48 11.57 5.20 29.09
N GLU A 49 11.04 5.61 30.24
CA GLU A 49 9.81 5.08 30.84
C GLU A 49 8.55 5.86 30.44
N ALA A 50 8.71 6.99 29.76
CA ALA A 50 7.58 7.78 29.28
C ALA A 50 6.80 7.00 28.22
N ARG A 51 5.49 7.16 28.27
CA ARG A 51 4.55 6.60 27.29
C ARG A 51 3.60 7.71 26.89
N TRP A 52 3.34 7.84 25.60
CA TRP A 52 2.48 8.86 25.02
C TRP A 52 1.83 8.32 23.77
N ASP A 53 0.54 8.63 23.59
CA ASP A 53 -0.18 8.37 22.35
C ASP A 53 -0.20 9.69 21.56
N GLY A 54 0.73 9.81 20.63
CA GLY A 54 0.98 11.02 19.86
C GLY A 54 0.33 11.00 18.49
N LEU A 55 0.71 11.98 17.67
CA LEU A 55 0.26 12.08 16.27
C LEU A 55 0.77 10.89 15.44
N THR A 56 1.92 10.31 15.82
CA THR A 56 2.48 9.09 15.21
C THR A 56 2.03 7.80 15.89
N GLY A 57 0.94 7.84 16.65
CA GLY A 57 0.43 6.71 17.42
C GLY A 57 1.19 6.48 18.72
N ARG A 58 1.21 5.24 19.20
CA ARG A 58 1.83 4.89 20.48
C ARG A 58 3.35 5.05 20.42
N ILE A 59 3.90 5.77 21.39
CA ILE A 59 5.34 6.02 21.53
C ILE A 59 5.83 5.35 22.81
N THR A 60 6.69 4.35 22.63
CA THR A 60 7.41 3.66 23.69
C THR A 60 8.88 3.52 23.31
N PHE A 61 9.74 3.56 24.31
CA PHE A 61 11.17 3.33 24.12
C PHE A 61 11.57 2.00 24.74
N ASN A 62 12.51 1.32 24.08
CA ASN A 62 13.15 0.16 24.68
C ASN A 62 13.95 0.62 25.92
N ARG A 63 13.75 -0.07 27.04
CA ARG A 63 14.32 0.34 28.34
C ARG A 63 15.85 0.24 28.38
N THR A 64 16.47 -0.63 27.58
CA THR A 64 17.93 -0.82 27.58
C THR A 64 18.62 0.29 26.79
N ASP A 65 18.31 0.44 25.50
CA ASP A 65 19.00 1.39 24.61
C ASP A 65 18.30 2.76 24.49
N GLY A 66 17.00 2.86 24.81
CA GLY A 66 16.21 4.09 24.67
C GLY A 66 15.69 4.35 23.26
N LEU A 67 15.71 3.35 22.37
CA LEU A 67 15.27 3.50 20.99
C LEU A 67 13.80 3.11 20.81
N ARG A 68 13.09 3.82 19.92
CA ARG A 68 11.70 3.49 19.54
C ARG A 68 11.74 2.35 18.52
N ARG A 69 11.55 1.12 18.99
CA ARG A 69 11.55 -0.09 18.14
C ARG A 69 10.15 -0.70 17.97
N ASP A 70 9.24 -0.42 18.89
CA ASP A 70 7.86 -0.89 18.89
C ASP A 70 6.96 0.24 18.38
N PHE A 71 6.48 0.09 17.15
CA PHE A 71 5.58 1.03 16.48
C PHE A 71 4.70 0.30 15.48
N ASP A 72 3.50 0.86 15.27
CA ASP A 72 2.57 0.38 14.26
C ASP A 72 2.73 1.22 12.99
N LEU A 73 2.72 0.56 11.83
CA LEU A 73 2.70 1.18 10.51
C LEU A 73 1.36 0.95 9.84
N ASP A 74 0.75 2.02 9.36
CA ASP A 74 -0.46 1.95 8.55
C ASP A 74 -0.10 1.68 7.09
N ILE A 75 -0.72 0.65 6.51
CA ILE A 75 -0.56 0.32 5.09
C ILE A 75 -1.68 1.01 4.32
N ILE A 76 -1.29 1.84 3.35
CA ILE A 76 -2.21 2.60 2.50
C ILE A 76 -2.17 2.07 1.07
N SER A 77 -3.33 2.02 0.43
CA SER A 77 -3.49 1.67 -0.97
C SER A 77 -4.16 2.82 -1.71
N LEU A 78 -3.71 3.09 -2.94
CA LEU A 78 -4.36 4.04 -3.83
C LEU A 78 -5.38 3.28 -4.67
N LYS A 79 -6.66 3.63 -4.50
CA LYS A 79 -7.78 3.15 -5.30
C LYS A 79 -8.32 4.28 -6.18
N GLU A 80 -9.30 3.97 -7.02
CA GLU A 80 -9.96 4.93 -7.92
C GLU A 80 -10.66 6.06 -7.16
N ASP A 81 -11.18 5.77 -5.97
CA ASP A 81 -11.90 6.69 -5.08
C ASP A 81 -10.98 7.45 -4.11
N GLY A 82 -9.70 7.09 -4.03
CA GLY A 82 -8.69 7.79 -3.23
C GLY A 82 -7.72 6.87 -2.50
N MET A 83 -6.95 7.47 -1.58
CA MET A 83 -6.07 6.70 -0.70
C MET A 83 -6.87 6.18 0.49
N GLU A 84 -6.75 4.90 0.77
CA GLU A 84 -7.40 4.24 1.90
C GLU A 84 -6.43 3.34 2.66
N LYS A 85 -6.70 3.14 3.95
CA LYS A 85 -5.91 2.25 4.81
C LYS A 85 -6.40 0.81 4.63
N VAL A 86 -5.51 -0.07 4.18
CA VAL A 86 -5.79 -1.49 3.87
C VAL A 86 -5.19 -2.46 4.88
N GLY A 87 -4.41 -1.97 5.83
CA GLY A 87 -3.84 -2.81 6.87
C GLY A 87 -3.01 -2.08 7.90
N VAL A 88 -2.50 -2.86 8.84
CA VAL A 88 -1.56 -2.43 9.88
C VAL A 88 -0.42 -3.45 9.94
N TRP A 89 0.80 -2.96 10.15
CA TRP A 89 1.98 -3.79 10.37
C TRP A 89 2.67 -3.40 11.67
N ASN A 90 3.17 -4.38 12.42
CA ASN A 90 4.17 -4.16 13.45
C ASN A 90 5.14 -5.34 13.55
N SER A 91 6.23 -5.18 14.31
CA SER A 91 7.27 -6.20 14.44
C SER A 91 6.80 -7.48 15.14
N ASN A 92 5.71 -7.42 15.92
CA ASN A 92 5.27 -8.52 16.77
C ASN A 92 4.29 -9.45 16.03
N THR A 93 3.37 -8.89 15.26
CA THR A 93 2.32 -9.64 14.54
C THR A 93 2.57 -9.69 13.03
N GLY A 94 3.52 -8.92 12.51
CA GLY A 94 3.73 -8.78 11.08
C GLY A 94 2.59 -8.01 10.40
N LEU A 95 2.39 -8.27 9.11
CA LEU A 95 1.36 -7.61 8.31
C LEU A 95 -0.03 -8.19 8.61
N ASN A 96 -0.96 -7.32 8.99
CA ASN A 96 -2.36 -7.65 9.13
C ASN A 96 -3.18 -6.76 8.17
N MET A 97 -3.65 -7.37 7.08
CA MET A 97 -4.50 -6.69 6.10
C MET A 97 -5.93 -6.63 6.64
N THR A 98 -6.46 -5.42 6.78
CA THR A 98 -7.88 -5.18 7.06
C THR A 98 -8.74 -5.22 5.80
N ASP A 99 -8.12 -5.38 4.63
CA ASP A 99 -8.84 -5.61 3.38
C ASP A 99 -9.84 -6.75 3.58
N ASN A 100 -11.11 -6.38 3.64
CA ASN A 100 -12.24 -7.27 3.51
C ASN A 100 -12.25 -7.81 2.08
N LEU A 101 -11.24 -8.61 1.72
CA LEU A 101 -11.26 -9.47 0.53
C LEU A 101 -12.49 -10.39 0.55
N LYS A 102 -13.10 -10.59 1.73
CA LYS A 102 -14.37 -11.30 1.92
C LYS A 102 -15.63 -10.51 1.54
N ASP A 103 -15.60 -9.17 1.48
CA ASP A 103 -16.73 -8.40 0.92
C ASP A 103 -16.65 -8.24 -0.60
N LYS A 104 -15.57 -8.73 -1.22
CA LYS A 104 -15.50 -8.94 -2.67
C LYS A 104 -16.08 -10.29 -3.11
N SER A 105 -16.96 -10.89 -2.30
CA SER A 105 -17.99 -11.81 -2.78
C SER A 105 -19.22 -11.06 -3.31
N THR A 106 -19.04 -9.84 -3.84
CA THR A 106 -20.05 -9.24 -4.69
C THR A 106 -20.02 -9.97 -6.02
N ASN A 107 -21.17 -10.49 -6.42
CA ASN A 107 -21.46 -11.15 -7.69
C ASN A 107 -20.47 -10.74 -8.79
N ILE A 108 -19.79 -11.68 -9.43
CA ILE A 108 -18.74 -11.44 -10.45
C ILE A 108 -19.18 -10.40 -11.50
N THR A 109 -20.49 -10.33 -11.76
CA THR A 109 -21.15 -9.29 -12.57
C THR A 109 -20.88 -7.86 -12.09
N ASP A 110 -20.96 -7.56 -10.80
CA ASP A 110 -20.70 -6.22 -10.25
C ASP A 110 -19.21 -5.86 -10.32
N SER A 111 -18.31 -6.84 -10.25
CA SER A 111 -16.86 -6.61 -10.31
C SER A 111 -16.35 -6.35 -11.74
N LEU A 112 -17.10 -6.73 -12.77
CA LEU A 112 -16.71 -6.60 -14.17
C LEU A 112 -17.50 -5.51 -14.91
N ALA A 113 -18.64 -5.09 -14.38
CA ALA A 113 -19.41 -3.96 -14.88
C ALA A 113 -18.52 -2.71 -15.00
N ASN A 114 -18.58 -2.06 -16.17
CA ASN A 114 -17.83 -0.85 -16.51
C ASN A 114 -16.29 -0.98 -16.51
N ARG A 115 -15.75 -2.19 -16.58
CA ARG A 115 -14.31 -2.41 -16.83
C ARG A 115 -14.06 -2.68 -18.30
N THR A 116 -12.93 -2.21 -18.82
CA THR A 116 -12.45 -2.56 -20.17
C THR A 116 -11.37 -3.62 -20.06
N LEU A 117 -11.67 -4.83 -20.51
CA LEU A 117 -10.73 -5.94 -20.55
C LEU A 117 -9.90 -5.91 -21.83
N ILE A 118 -8.58 -5.99 -21.72
CA ILE A 118 -7.69 -6.15 -22.87
C ILE A 118 -7.61 -7.63 -23.21
N VAL A 119 -8.20 -8.02 -24.35
CA VAL A 119 -8.22 -9.40 -24.82
C VAL A 119 -7.15 -9.57 -25.88
N THR A 120 -6.06 -10.25 -25.51
CA THR A 120 -4.98 -10.56 -26.46
C THR A 120 -5.30 -11.86 -27.20
N THR A 121 -5.20 -11.84 -28.53
CA THR A 121 -5.53 -12.98 -29.39
C THR A 121 -4.58 -13.11 -30.58
N ILE A 122 -4.72 -14.18 -31.37
CA ILE A 122 -3.97 -14.46 -32.58
C ILE A 122 -4.95 -14.66 -33.73
N LEU A 123 -4.53 -14.39 -34.97
CA LEU A 123 -5.33 -14.66 -36.16
C LEU A 123 -5.32 -16.16 -36.45
N GLU A 124 -6.48 -16.79 -36.36
CA GLU A 124 -6.66 -18.21 -36.61
C GLU A 124 -8.08 -18.46 -37.11
N ASP A 125 -8.22 -19.02 -38.31
CA ASP A 125 -9.52 -19.40 -38.87
C ASP A 125 -10.01 -20.71 -38.21
N PRO A 126 -11.28 -20.81 -37.75
CA PRO A 126 -12.39 -19.84 -37.86
C PRO A 126 -12.61 -19.00 -36.57
N TYR A 127 -11.64 -19.00 -35.67
CA TYR A 127 -11.75 -18.43 -34.32
C TYR A 127 -11.67 -16.91 -34.30
N VAL A 128 -10.66 -16.33 -34.97
CA VAL A 128 -10.44 -14.89 -35.13
C VAL A 128 -9.79 -14.63 -36.49
N THR A 129 -10.48 -13.91 -37.36
CA THR A 129 -10.03 -13.50 -38.68
C THR A 129 -10.27 -12.00 -38.88
N TYR A 130 -9.65 -11.41 -39.89
CA TYR A 130 -9.99 -10.03 -40.27
C TYR A 130 -11.36 -9.99 -40.92
N ARG A 131 -12.21 -9.07 -40.44
CA ARG A 131 -13.51 -8.83 -41.04
C ARG A 131 -13.35 -8.24 -42.44
N LYS A 132 -14.00 -8.84 -43.42
CA LYS A 132 -14.03 -8.32 -44.79
C LYS A 132 -14.96 -7.10 -44.85
N SER A 133 -14.42 -5.95 -45.23
CA SER A 133 -15.21 -4.73 -45.44
C SER A 133 -14.54 -3.80 -46.44
N ASP A 134 -15.35 -3.14 -47.26
CA ASP A 134 -14.90 -2.08 -48.16
C ASP A 134 -14.61 -0.75 -47.42
N LYS A 135 -14.95 -0.69 -46.12
CA LYS A 135 -14.73 0.49 -45.27
C LYS A 135 -13.60 0.22 -44.28
N PRO A 136 -12.81 1.24 -43.91
CA PRO A 136 -11.82 1.09 -42.86
C PRO A 136 -12.49 0.81 -41.52
N LEU A 137 -12.07 -0.28 -40.86
CA LEU A 137 -12.56 -0.71 -39.55
C LEU A 137 -11.53 -0.36 -38.47
N TYR A 138 -12.00 -0.08 -37.26
CA TYR A 138 -11.17 0.31 -36.12
C TYR A 138 -11.57 -0.45 -34.86
N GLY A 139 -10.65 -0.56 -33.89
CA GLY A 139 -10.90 -1.25 -32.63
C GLY A 139 -11.29 -2.72 -32.82
N ASN A 140 -12.37 -3.14 -32.16
CA ASN A 140 -12.85 -4.53 -32.18
C ASN A 140 -13.49 -4.92 -33.51
N ASP A 141 -14.06 -3.96 -34.24
CA ASP A 141 -14.80 -4.25 -35.48
C ASP A 141 -13.91 -4.76 -36.61
N ARG A 142 -12.58 -4.63 -36.47
CA ARG A 142 -11.58 -5.14 -37.41
C ARG A 142 -11.58 -6.65 -37.54
N PHE A 143 -12.14 -7.36 -36.57
CA PHE A 143 -12.03 -8.80 -36.46
C PHE A 143 -13.42 -9.46 -36.42
N GLU A 144 -13.50 -10.70 -36.90
CA GLU A 144 -14.69 -11.56 -36.80
C GLU A 144 -14.28 -13.01 -36.53
N GLY A 145 -15.22 -13.86 -36.12
CA GLY A 145 -14.95 -15.29 -35.87
C GLY A 145 -15.61 -15.79 -34.59
N TYR A 146 -15.56 -17.11 -34.41
CA TYR A 146 -16.27 -17.80 -33.33
C TYR A 146 -15.94 -17.26 -31.93
N CYS A 147 -14.65 -16.98 -31.66
CA CYS A 147 -14.23 -16.50 -30.36
C CYS A 147 -14.71 -15.07 -30.06
N LEU A 148 -14.90 -14.25 -31.10
CA LEU A 148 -15.38 -12.87 -30.92
C LEU A 148 -16.89 -12.83 -30.71
N ASP A 149 -17.64 -13.69 -31.38
CA ASP A 149 -19.08 -13.84 -31.12
C ASP A 149 -19.31 -14.33 -29.69
N LEU A 150 -18.54 -15.33 -29.24
CA LEU A 150 -18.59 -15.79 -27.85
C LEU A 150 -18.22 -14.68 -26.86
N LEU A 151 -17.14 -13.93 -27.11
CA LEU A 151 -16.71 -12.82 -26.27
C LEU A 151 -17.77 -11.72 -26.19
N LYS A 152 -18.46 -11.44 -27.30
CA LYS A 152 -19.56 -10.49 -27.35
C LYS A 152 -20.73 -10.96 -26.49
N GLU A 153 -21.12 -12.22 -26.55
CA GLU A 153 -22.18 -12.76 -25.69
C GLU A 153 -21.79 -12.73 -24.21
N LEU A 154 -20.54 -13.10 -23.87
CA LEU A 154 -20.03 -12.99 -22.50
C LEU A 154 -20.04 -11.54 -21.99
N SER A 155 -19.63 -10.59 -22.83
CA SER A 155 -19.66 -9.16 -22.54
C SER A 155 -21.09 -8.67 -22.29
N ASN A 156 -22.07 -9.11 -23.08
CA ASN A 156 -23.48 -8.78 -22.88
C ASN A 156 -24.05 -9.36 -21.57
N ILE A 157 -23.67 -10.59 -21.21
CA ILE A 157 -24.16 -11.27 -20.00
C ILE A 157 -23.52 -10.68 -18.73
N LEU A 158 -22.22 -10.39 -18.78
CA LEU A 158 -21.43 -9.98 -17.61
C LEU A 158 -21.22 -8.46 -17.49
N GLY A 159 -21.58 -7.69 -18.51
CA GLY A 159 -21.57 -6.22 -18.47
C GLY A 159 -20.19 -5.55 -18.55
N PHE A 160 -19.14 -6.27 -18.93
CA PHE A 160 -17.82 -5.68 -19.19
C PHE A 160 -17.72 -5.16 -20.63
N THR A 161 -16.85 -4.18 -20.84
CA THR A 161 -16.38 -3.78 -22.18
C THR A 161 -15.03 -4.44 -22.47
N TYR A 162 -14.64 -4.55 -23.73
CA TYR A 162 -13.36 -5.17 -24.08
C TYR A 162 -12.68 -4.48 -25.26
N GLU A 163 -11.37 -4.64 -25.36
CA GLU A 163 -10.54 -4.21 -26.48
C GLU A 163 -9.72 -5.40 -26.98
N VAL A 164 -9.88 -5.77 -28.25
CA VAL A 164 -9.13 -6.87 -28.87
C VAL A 164 -7.78 -6.37 -29.39
N ARG A 165 -6.70 -7.01 -28.93
CA ARG A 165 -5.34 -6.77 -29.39
C ARG A 165 -4.73 -8.05 -29.95
N LEU A 166 -4.02 -7.94 -31.06
CA LEU A 166 -3.24 -9.07 -31.56
C LEU A 166 -1.96 -9.22 -30.75
N VAL A 167 -1.58 -10.45 -30.45
CA VAL A 167 -0.28 -10.75 -29.87
C VAL A 167 0.83 -10.28 -30.83
N VAL A 168 1.84 -9.61 -30.28
CA VAL A 168 2.85 -8.89 -31.08
C VAL A 168 3.75 -9.85 -31.87
N ASP A 169 4.07 -11.01 -31.29
CA ASP A 169 5.00 -11.99 -31.86
C ASP A 169 4.31 -13.06 -32.75
N GLY A 170 2.97 -13.05 -32.80
CA GLY A 170 2.18 -14.04 -33.54
C GLY A 170 2.30 -15.47 -32.97
N LYS A 171 2.59 -15.65 -31.68
CA LYS A 171 2.72 -16.96 -31.05
C LYS A 171 1.79 -17.09 -29.84
N TYR A 172 1.41 -18.33 -29.52
CA TYR A 172 0.61 -18.62 -28.32
C TYR A 172 1.39 -18.44 -27.01
N GLY A 173 2.73 -18.47 -27.08
CA GLY A 173 3.64 -18.47 -25.95
C GLY A 173 4.29 -19.84 -25.76
N ALA A 174 5.62 -19.85 -25.66
CA ALA A 174 6.41 -21.01 -25.29
C ALA A 174 7.58 -20.53 -24.43
N GLN A 175 7.91 -21.30 -23.40
CA GLN A 175 9.03 -20.95 -22.54
C GLN A 175 10.33 -20.94 -23.34
N ASN A 176 11.16 -19.93 -23.12
CA ASN A 176 12.54 -19.97 -23.56
C ASN A 176 13.38 -20.93 -22.68
N ASP A 177 14.65 -21.15 -23.01
CA ASP A 177 15.55 -22.01 -22.23
C ASP A 177 15.72 -21.57 -20.76
N LYS A 178 15.24 -20.37 -20.40
CA LYS A 178 15.26 -19.81 -19.03
C LYS A 178 13.91 -19.93 -18.31
N GLY A 179 12.88 -20.49 -18.95
CA GLY A 179 11.55 -20.65 -18.37
C GLY A 179 10.68 -19.39 -18.38
N GLU A 180 11.09 -18.35 -19.12
CA GLU A 180 10.33 -17.11 -19.33
C GLU A 180 9.36 -17.25 -20.51
#